data_AF-A0AAF0RGJ1-F1
#
_entry.id   AF-A0AAF0RGJ1-F1
#
_cell.length_a   1.000
_cell.length_b   1.000
_cell.length_c   1.000
_cell.angle_alpha   90.00
_cell.angle_beta   90.00
_cell.angle_gamma   90.00
#
_symmetry.space_group_name_H-M   'P 1'
#
loop_
_entity.id
_entity.type
_entity.pdbx_description
1 polymer ?
#
loop_
_entity_poly.entity_id
_entity_poly.type
_entity_poly.pdbx_seq_one_letter_code
_entity_poly.pdbx_strand_id
1 'polypeptide(L)'
;MNDDERRALIAKVPHVRNLLGAVFNYDWDLDHEDAEAAYASVFDDLGAEARAEYEREAQLLERELTSETDVQEFLNFVGSGLAPSLHLGVPLADWPRSLVRRIRQST
;
A
#
# COMPACT_ATOMS: atom_id res chain seq x y z
N MET A 1 14.34 5.89 7.67
CA MET A 1 15.07 5.15 6.59
C MET A 1 15.79 6.15 5.69
N ASN A 2 16.97 5.85 5.13
CA ASN A 2 17.62 6.72 4.13
C ASN A 2 17.10 6.45 2.70
N ASP A 3 17.45 7.30 1.73
CA ASP A 3 16.94 7.19 0.35
C ASP A 3 17.35 5.90 -0.37
N ASP A 4 18.56 5.37 -0.12
CA ASP A 4 19.03 4.14 -0.75
C ASP A 4 18.33 2.90 -0.17
N GLU A 5 18.15 2.86 1.14
CA GLU A 5 17.33 1.85 1.82
C GLU A 5 15.89 1.88 1.29
N ARG A 6 15.32 3.07 1.09
CA ARG A 6 13.96 3.24 0.56
C ARG A 6 13.85 2.74 -0.89
N ARG A 7 14.82 3.06 -1.75
CA ARG A 7 14.88 2.50 -3.12
C ARG A 7 14.98 0.98 -3.10
N ALA A 8 15.81 0.43 -2.21
CA ALA A 8 15.97 -1.02 -2.08
C ALA A 8 14.68 -1.69 -1.57
N LEU A 9 13.94 -1.05 -0.67
CA LEU A 9 12.64 -1.53 -0.22
C LEU A 9 11.62 -1.55 -1.36
N ILE A 10 11.50 -0.45 -2.09
CA ILE A 10 10.57 -0.33 -3.23
C ILE A 10 10.84 -1.38 -4.30
N ALA A 11 12.10 -1.67 -4.59
CA ALA A 11 12.48 -2.71 -5.54
C ALA A 11 12.02 -4.12 -5.11
N LYS A 12 11.79 -4.34 -3.81
CA LYS A 12 11.31 -5.62 -3.25
C LYS A 12 9.78 -5.72 -3.18
N VAL A 13 9.06 -4.63 -3.43
CA VAL A 13 7.59 -4.57 -3.36
C VAL A 13 6.95 -4.10 -4.67
N PRO A 14 7.24 -4.72 -5.83
CA PRO A 14 6.76 -4.23 -7.13
C PRO A 14 5.23 -4.16 -7.26
N HIS A 15 4.49 -5.09 -6.66
CA HIS A 15 3.03 -5.10 -6.74
C HIS A 15 2.41 -4.01 -5.86
N VAL A 16 2.87 -3.89 -4.62
CA VAL A 16 2.41 -2.82 -3.72
C VAL A 16 2.86 -1.45 -4.23
N ARG A 17 4.04 -1.33 -4.84
CA ARG A 17 4.47 -0.12 -5.55
C ARG A 17 3.50 0.23 -6.67
N ASN A 18 3.10 -0.73 -7.49
CA ASN A 18 2.17 -0.48 -8.58
C ASN A 18 0.78 -0.06 -8.06
N LEU A 19 0.26 -0.74 -7.04
CA LEU A 19 -0.95 -0.33 -6.35
C LEU A 19 -0.87 1.12 -5.89
N LEU A 20 0.23 1.51 -5.24
CA LEU A 20 0.37 2.84 -4.66
C LEU A 20 0.64 3.95 -5.68
N GLY A 21 1.43 3.67 -6.71
CA GLY A 21 1.84 4.68 -7.69
C GLY A 21 0.93 4.76 -8.91
N ALA A 22 0.22 3.68 -9.27
CA ALA A 22 -0.66 3.64 -10.43
C ALA A 22 -2.15 3.72 -10.04
N VAL A 23 -2.58 2.93 -9.05
CA VAL A 23 -3.99 2.93 -8.62
C VAL A 23 -4.25 4.09 -7.67
N PHE A 24 -3.48 4.22 -6.60
CA PHE A 24 -3.49 5.41 -5.73
C PHE A 24 -2.59 6.52 -6.26
N ASN A 25 -2.64 6.82 -7.56
CA ASN A 25 -2.00 8.01 -8.11
C ASN A 25 -2.65 9.30 -7.54
N TYR A 26 -2.21 10.50 -7.91
CA TYR A 26 -2.77 11.73 -7.30
C TYR A 26 -4.22 12.05 -7.66
N ASP A 27 -4.75 11.47 -8.73
CA ASP A 27 -6.10 11.66 -9.25
C ASP A 27 -6.97 10.39 -9.08
N TRP A 28 -6.57 9.49 -8.18
CA TRP A 28 -7.22 8.19 -7.98
C TRP A 28 -8.71 8.29 -7.63
N ASP A 29 -9.12 9.40 -7.01
CA ASP A 29 -10.49 9.70 -6.60
C ASP A 29 -11.40 10.07 -7.79
N LEU A 30 -10.85 10.26 -8.99
CA LEU A 30 -11.63 10.37 -10.22
C LEU A 30 -12.11 9.00 -10.73
N ASP A 31 -11.34 7.94 -10.46
CA ASP A 31 -11.60 6.58 -10.93
C ASP A 31 -12.31 5.71 -9.88
N HIS A 32 -12.20 6.07 -8.60
CA HIS A 32 -12.73 5.31 -7.47
C HIS A 32 -13.50 6.21 -6.50
N GLU A 33 -14.65 5.73 -6.03
CA GLU A 33 -15.51 6.47 -5.08
C GLU A 33 -14.80 6.75 -3.75
N ASP A 34 -14.02 5.78 -3.26
CA ASP A 34 -13.21 5.88 -2.06
C ASP A 34 -12.00 4.92 -2.11
N ALA A 35 -11.14 4.99 -1.09
CA ALA A 35 -9.93 4.18 -1.07
C ALA A 35 -10.22 2.68 -0.91
N GLU A 36 -11.38 2.31 -0.38
CA GLU A 36 -11.78 0.91 -0.28
C GLU A 36 -12.21 0.38 -1.66
N ALA A 37 -12.91 1.16 -2.47
CA ALA A 37 -13.21 0.82 -3.86
C ALA A 37 -11.94 0.67 -4.70
N ALA A 38 -10.93 1.53 -4.48
CA ALA A 38 -9.62 1.40 -5.09
C ALA A 38 -8.92 0.08 -4.68
N TYR A 39 -8.96 -0.28 -3.39
CA TYR A 39 -8.47 -1.59 -2.93
C TYR A 39 -9.24 -2.76 -3.53
N ALA A 40 -10.57 -2.70 -3.53
CA ALA A 40 -11.43 -3.75 -4.07
C ALA A 40 -11.13 -4.02 -5.55
N SER A 41 -10.94 -2.97 -6.35
CA SER A 41 -10.63 -3.08 -7.78
C SER A 41 -9.34 -3.87 -8.09
N VAL A 42 -8.44 -3.96 -7.11
CA VAL A 42 -7.20 -4.73 -7.23
C VAL A 42 -7.31 -6.06 -6.51
N PHE A 43 -7.81 -6.08 -5.28
CA PHE A 43 -7.68 -7.22 -4.39
C PHE A 43 -8.78 -8.25 -4.51
N ASP A 44 -10.00 -7.87 -4.90
CA ASP A 44 -11.14 -8.79 -4.80
C ASP A 44 -11.14 -9.84 -5.92
N ASP A 45 -10.54 -9.52 -7.07
CA ASP A 45 -10.39 -10.43 -8.22
C ASP A 45 -9.04 -11.16 -8.26
N LEU A 46 -8.18 -11.02 -7.23
CA LEU A 46 -6.89 -11.71 -7.22
C LEU A 46 -7.05 -13.23 -7.07
N GLY A 47 -6.40 -13.96 -7.97
CA GLY A 47 -6.10 -15.37 -7.77
C GLY A 47 -5.15 -15.60 -6.59
N ALA A 48 -5.12 -16.84 -6.07
CA ALA A 48 -4.38 -17.19 -4.86
C ALA A 48 -2.87 -16.87 -4.94
N GLU A 49 -2.24 -17.10 -6.09
CA GLU A 49 -0.80 -16.83 -6.29
C GLU A 49 -0.50 -15.34 -6.21
N ALA A 50 -1.24 -14.51 -6.96
CA ALA A 50 -1.08 -13.06 -6.94
C ALA A 50 -1.38 -12.48 -5.54
N ARG A 51 -2.40 -12.98 -4.84
CA ARG A 51 -2.69 -12.59 -3.46
C ARG A 51 -1.51 -12.88 -2.53
N ALA A 52 -0.88 -14.04 -2.66
CA ALA A 52 0.28 -14.40 -1.85
C ALA A 52 1.48 -13.47 -2.10
N GLU A 53 1.66 -12.98 -3.33
CA GLU A 53 2.69 -11.99 -3.66
C GLU A 53 2.42 -10.64 -2.98
N TYR A 54 1.20 -10.11 -3.11
CA TYR A 54 0.78 -8.88 -2.42
C TYR A 54 0.93 -9.00 -0.90
N GLU A 55 0.51 -10.13 -0.33
CA GLU A 55 0.62 -10.37 1.11
C GLU A 55 2.09 -10.37 1.58
N ARG A 56 2.97 -11.07 0.86
CA ARG A 56 4.41 -11.12 1.18
C ARG A 56 5.05 -9.73 1.14
N GLU A 57 4.67 -8.92 0.16
CA GLU A 57 5.14 -7.55 0.02
C GLU A 57 4.61 -6.63 1.12
N ALA A 58 3.32 -6.70 1.43
CA ALA A 58 2.71 -5.93 2.52
C ALA A 58 3.31 -6.30 3.89
N GLN A 59 3.59 -7.59 4.14
CA GLN A 59 4.30 -8.03 5.34
C GLN A 59 5.74 -7.51 5.41
N LEU A 60 6.41 -7.35 4.26
CA LEU A 60 7.72 -6.70 4.23
C LEU A 60 7.59 -5.23 4.65
N LEU A 61 6.60 -4.50 4.13
CA LEU A 61 6.34 -3.13 4.56
C LEU A 61 6.01 -3.04 6.06
N GLU A 62 5.20 -3.96 6.60
CA GLU A 62 4.89 -3.99 8.05
C GLU A 62 6.14 -4.15 8.92
N ARG A 63 7.16 -4.89 8.45
CA ARG A 63 8.41 -5.07 9.21
C ARG A 63 9.36 -3.88 9.09
N GLU A 64 9.42 -3.24 7.92
CA GLU A 64 10.42 -2.21 7.61
C GLU A 64 9.92 -0.79 7.94
N LEU A 65 8.62 -0.52 7.80
CA LEU A 65 8.01 0.79 8.05
C LEU A 65 7.49 0.85 9.49
N THR A 66 8.40 1.11 10.43
CA THR A 66 8.12 1.02 11.87
C THR A 66 7.65 2.32 12.53
N SER A 67 7.58 3.41 11.77
CA SER A 67 7.19 4.74 12.26
C SER A 67 6.27 5.45 11.27
N GLU A 68 5.48 6.42 11.74
CA GLU A 68 4.68 7.30 10.88
C GLU A 68 5.53 8.00 9.82
N THR A 69 6.73 8.45 10.20
CA THR A 69 7.67 9.10 9.29
C THR A 69 8.12 8.15 8.18
N ASP A 70 8.48 6.90 8.50
CA ASP A 70 8.89 5.93 7.47
C ASP A 70 7.74 5.65 6.49
N VAL A 71 6.51 5.53 6.99
CA VAL A 71 5.33 5.33 6.15
C VAL A 71 5.07 6.54 5.25
N GLN A 72 5.08 7.76 5.81
CA GLN A 72 4.87 8.98 5.03
C GLN A 72 5.91 9.13 3.93
N GLU A 73 7.18 8.95 4.27
CA GLU A 73 8.28 9.06 3.32
C GLU A 73 8.22 7.99 2.23
N PHE A 74 7.81 6.76 2.59
CA PHE A 74 7.60 5.69 1.61
C PHE A 74 6.48 6.04 0.62
N LEU A 75 5.31 6.47 1.10
CA LEU A 75 4.18 6.86 0.26
C LEU A 75 4.55 8.03 -0.67
N ASN A 76 5.22 9.06 -0.13
CA ASN A 76 5.71 10.19 -0.91
C ASN A 76 6.70 9.75 -1.99
N PHE A 77 7.60 8.83 -1.67
CA PHE A 77 8.63 8.37 -2.61
C PHE A 77 8.05 7.54 -3.76
N VAL A 78 7.01 6.73 -3.48
CA VAL A 78 6.28 5.98 -4.52
C VAL A 78 5.38 6.91 -5.35
N GLY A 79 5.13 8.14 -4.89
CA GLY A 79 4.25 9.10 -5.55
C GLY A 79 2.78 8.78 -5.36
N SER A 80 2.42 8.24 -4.19
CA SER A 80 1.04 7.87 -3.88
C SER A 80 0.22 9.07 -3.41
N GLY A 81 -0.99 9.21 -3.94
CA GLY A 81 -2.05 10.08 -3.44
C GLY A 81 -2.79 9.50 -2.23
N LEU A 82 -2.48 8.28 -1.78
CA LEU A 82 -3.09 7.70 -0.59
C LEU A 82 -2.65 8.43 0.68
N ALA A 83 -3.62 8.93 1.44
CA ALA A 83 -3.45 9.41 2.81
C ALA A 83 -4.22 8.47 3.77
N PRO A 84 -3.57 7.45 4.38
CA PRO A 84 -4.26 6.41 5.14
C PRO A 84 -5.19 6.94 6.25
N SER A 85 -4.75 7.94 7.01
CA SER A 85 -5.55 8.54 8.08
C SER A 85 -6.82 9.22 7.57
N LEU A 86 -6.77 9.81 6.37
CA LEU A 86 -7.89 10.54 5.78
C LEU A 86 -8.81 9.60 5.00
N HIS A 87 -8.24 8.75 4.16
CA HIS A 87 -9.01 7.96 3.19
C HIS A 87 -9.49 6.62 3.76
N LEU A 88 -8.79 6.06 4.76
CA LEU A 88 -9.11 4.76 5.35
C LEU A 88 -9.48 4.84 6.83
N GLY A 89 -9.32 6.02 7.46
CA GLY A 89 -9.47 6.18 8.91
C GLY A 89 -8.45 5.38 9.72
N VAL A 90 -7.35 4.96 9.11
CA VAL A 90 -6.30 4.16 9.75
C VAL A 90 -5.14 5.07 10.14
N PRO A 91 -4.68 5.07 11.41
CA PRO A 91 -3.48 5.79 11.79
C PRO A 91 -2.30 5.44 10.89
N LEU A 92 -1.50 6.44 10.52
CA LEU A 92 -0.46 6.26 9.51
C LEU A 92 0.54 5.14 9.84
N ALA A 93 0.95 5.02 11.11
CA ALA A 93 1.82 3.94 11.57
C ALA A 93 1.18 2.54 11.50
N ASP A 94 -0.14 2.45 11.54
CA ASP A 94 -0.87 1.18 11.49
C ASP A 94 -1.21 0.74 10.05
N TRP A 95 -1.02 1.62 9.07
CA TRP A 95 -1.36 1.36 7.67
C TRP A 95 -0.70 0.09 7.08
N PRO A 96 0.60 -0.20 7.30
CA PRO A 96 1.20 -1.42 6.76
C PRO A 96 0.50 -2.70 7.25
N ARG A 97 0.11 -2.72 8.54
CA ARG A 97 -0.65 -3.84 9.12
C ARG A 97 -2.08 -3.89 8.60
N SER A 98 -2.75 -2.75 8.42
CA SER A 98 -4.11 -2.73 7.86
C SER A 98 -4.11 -3.24 6.42
N LEU A 99 -3.07 -2.92 5.63
CA LEU A 99 -2.90 -3.43 4.27
C LEU A 99 -2.79 -4.96 4.26
N VAL A 100 -1.96 -5.55 5.13
CA VAL A 100 -1.86 -7.02 5.27
C VAL A 100 -3.22 -7.64 5.61
N ARG A 101 -3.97 -7.03 6.53
CA ARG A 101 -5.32 -7.50 6.89
C ARG A 101 -6.28 -7.43 5.70
N ARG A 102 -6.28 -6.32 4.96
CA ARG A 102 -7.16 -6.10 3.81
C ARG A 102 -6.90 -7.11 2.69
N ILE A 103 -5.63 -7.41 2.40
CA ILE A 103 -5.24 -8.42 1.39
C ILE A 103 -5.72 -9.82 1.79
N ARG A 104 -5.76 -10.14 3.09
CA ARG A 104 -6.22 -11.44 3.58
C ARG A 104 -7.74 -11.61 3.61
N GLN A 105 -8.49 -10.50 3.63
CA GLN A 105 -9.94 -10.52 3.83
C GLN A 105 -10.77 -10.69 2.56
N SER A 106 -10.23 -10.44 1.37
CA SER A 106 -10.95 -10.76 0.12
C SER A 106 -10.97 -12.27 -0.08
N THR A 107 -12.04 -12.92 0.35
CA THR A 107 -12.39 -14.30 0.02
C THR A 107 -13.87 -14.41 -0.22
#